data_AF-A0A9P5PL02-F1
#
_entry.id   AF-A0A9P5PL02-F1
#
_cell.length_a   1.000
_cell.length_b   1.000
_cell.length_c   1.000
_cell.angle_alpha   90.00
_cell.angle_beta   90.00
_cell.angle_gamma   90.00
#
_symmetry.space_group_name_H-M   'P 1'
#
loop_
_entity.id
_entity.type
_entity.pdbx_description
1 polymer ?
#
loop_
_entity_poly.entity_id
_entity_poly.type
_entity_poly.pdbx_seq_one_letter_code
_entity_poly.pdbx_strand_id
1 'polypeptide(L)' 'SGPELYKSLGLRIQLGHKAGSACLLPQPAHTDFAVLHTNGIHEINLDFCGC' A
#
# COMPACT_ATOMS: atom_id res chain seq x y z
N SER A 1 -3.68 15.84 22.43
CA SER A 1 -2.48 15.03 22.74
C SER A 1 -2.76 13.60 22.34
N GLY A 2 -2.12 13.14 21.26
CA GLY A 2 -2.19 11.78 20.70
C GLY A 2 -2.12 11.80 19.16
N PRO A 3 -0.96 11.51 18.52
CA PRO A 3 -0.77 11.63 17.07
C PRO A 3 -1.08 10.33 16.31
N GLU A 4 -2.21 9.67 16.58
CA GLU A 4 -2.49 8.33 16.04
C GLU A 4 -3.85 8.20 15.35
N LEU A 5 -4.17 9.09 14.40
CA LEU A 5 -5.40 8.93 13.61
C LEU A 5 -5.31 9.45 12.16
N TYR A 6 -4.30 9.02 11.39
CA TYR A 6 -4.35 9.12 9.92
C TYR A 6 -3.28 8.26 9.21
N LYS A 7 -3.20 6.95 9.46
CA LYS A 7 -2.53 6.03 8.49
C LYS A 7 -3.52 5.21 7.66
N SER A 8 -4.81 5.30 7.98
CA SER A 8 -5.87 4.40 7.49
C SER A 8 -6.57 4.85 6.20
N LEU A 9 -6.29 6.06 5.70
CA LEU A 9 -6.90 6.62 4.48
C LEU A 9 -5.88 6.85 3.34
N GLY A 10 -4.66 6.33 3.49
CA GLY A 10 -3.65 6.35 2.42
C GLY A 10 -3.99 5.37 1.30
N LEU A 11 -3.60 5.71 0.06
CA LEU A 11 -3.74 4.84 -1.11
C LEU A 11 -3.16 3.45 -0.82
N ARG A 12 -3.94 2.39 -1.04
CA ARG A 12 -3.53 1.00 -0.89
C ARG A 12 -3.42 0.32 -2.24
N ILE A 13 -2.28 -0.28 -2.54
CA ILE A 13 -1.99 -0.93 -3.83
C ILE A 13 -1.68 -2.42 -3.59
N GLN A 14 -2.11 -3.29 -4.51
CA GLN A 14 -1.76 -4.70 -4.49
C GLN A 14 -0.87 -5.06 -5.69
N LEU A 15 0.25 -5.73 -5.44
CA LEU A 15 1.23 -6.17 -6.45
C LEU A 15 1.41 -7.70 -6.45
N GLY A 16 1.96 -8.23 -7.55
CA GLY A 16 2.31 -9.65 -7.68
C GLY A 16 1.17 -10.57 -8.12
N HIS A 17 -0.07 -10.07 -8.14
CA HIS A 17 -1.20 -10.81 -8.71
C HIS A 17 -1.38 -10.48 -10.21
N LYS A 18 -2.15 -11.30 -10.92
CA LYS A 18 -2.48 -11.07 -12.34
C LYS A 18 -3.11 -9.67 -12.52
N ALA A 19 -2.63 -8.94 -13.51
CA ALA A 19 -3.16 -7.61 -13.82
C ALA A 19 -4.67 -7.66 -14.11
N GLY A 20 -5.40 -6.71 -13.53
CA GLY A 20 -6.86 -6.61 -13.66
C GLY A 20 -7.67 -7.48 -12.68
N SER A 21 -7.03 -8.25 -11.81
CA SER A 21 -7.69 -8.94 -10.70
C SER A 21 -7.03 -8.62 -9.36
N ALA A 22 -7.82 -8.77 -8.29
CA ALA A 22 -7.31 -8.71 -6.92
C ALA A 22 -7.11 -10.12 -6.37
N CYS A 23 -5.97 -10.34 -5.73
CA CYS A 23 -5.70 -11.49 -4.88
C CYS A 23 -6.65 -11.47 -3.69
N LEU A 24 -7.24 -12.64 -3.41
CA LEU A 24 -8.09 -12.88 -2.24
C LEU A 24 -7.29 -13.19 -0.97
N LEU A 25 -5.97 -13.41 -1.10
CA LEU A 25 -5.02 -13.73 -0.03
C LEU A 25 -3.85 -12.73 -0.03
N PRO A 26 -4.10 -11.42 0.11
CA PRO A 26 -3.02 -10.44 0.17
C PRO A 26 -2.19 -10.58 1.44
N GLN A 27 -0.88 -10.39 1.32
CA GLN A 27 0.07 -10.31 2.42
C GLN A 27 0.55 -8.86 2.55
N PRO A 28 0.51 -8.28 3.76
CA PRO A 28 0.98 -6.90 3.96
C PRO A 28 2.47 -6.79 3.69
N ALA A 29 2.88 -5.74 2.98
CA ALA A 29 4.29 -5.38 2.87
C ALA A 29 4.83 -4.77 4.18
N HIS A 30 6.12 -4.43 4.18
CA HIS A 30 6.72 -3.64 5.25
C HIS A 30 6.02 -2.28 5.38
N THR A 31 5.90 -1.77 6.60
CA THR A 31 5.34 -0.43 6.86
C THR A 31 6.26 0.65 6.27
N ASP A 32 5.71 1.83 5.98
CA ASP A 32 6.46 3.00 5.50
C ASP A 32 7.02 2.87 4.07
N PHE A 33 6.17 2.38 3.15
CA PHE A 33 6.46 2.38 1.72
C PHE A 33 6.16 3.75 1.11
N ALA A 34 7.10 4.28 0.32
CA ALA A 34 6.97 5.57 -0.35
C ALA A 34 7.20 5.46 -1.87
N VAL A 35 6.39 6.19 -2.64
CA VAL A 35 6.51 6.32 -4.10
C VAL A 35 7.00 7.71 -4.44
N LEU A 36 8.09 7.79 -5.22
CA LEU A 36 8.53 9.03 -5.84
C LEU A 36 7.81 9.24 -7.17
N HIS A 37 7.06 10.34 -7.27
CA HIS A 37 6.39 10.78 -8.50
C HIS A 37 6.85 12.20 -8.86
N THR A 38 6.56 12.65 -10.08
CA THR A 38 6.96 13.99 -10.58
C THR A 38 6.38 15.13 -9.75
N ASN A 39 5.32 14.87 -8.98
CA ASN A 39 4.68 15.84 -8.10
C ASN A 39 5.07 15.69 -6.61
N GLY A 40 6.01 14.80 -6.27
CA GLY A 40 6.49 14.61 -4.89
C GLY A 40 6.56 13.16 -4.44
N ILE A 41 6.80 12.97 -3.13
CA ILE A 41 6.88 11.67 -2.47
C ILE A 41 5.54 11.36 -1.80
N HIS A 42 5.01 10.16 -2.02
CA HIS A 42 3.74 9.71 -1.48
C HIS A 42 3.92 8.46 -0.62
N GLU A 43 3.52 8.53 0.64
CA GLU A 43 3.42 7.34 1.49
C GLU A 43 2.17 6.55 1.12
N ILE A 44 2.33 5.25 0.87
CA ILE A 44 1.23 4.36 0.49
C ILE A 44 1.26 3.08 1.32
N ASN A 45 0.13 2.40 1.35
CA ASN A 45 0.04 1.03 1.86
C ASN A 45 0.20 0.05 0.70
N LEU A 46 0.98 -1.01 0.90
CA LEU A 46 1.27 -1.99 -0.14
C LEU A 46 0.95 -3.41 0.37
N ASP A 47 0.28 -4.19 -0.47
CA ASP A 47 0.12 -5.63 -0.30
C ASP A 47 0.78 -6.38 -1.44
N PHE A 48 1.40 -7.52 -1.13
CA PHE A 48 1.84 -8.49 -2.11
C PHE A 48 0.85 -9.66 -2.21
N CYS A 49 0.75 -10.25 -3.40
CA CYS A 49 -0.01 -11.48 -3.60
C CYS A 49 0.61 -12.63 -2.78
N GLY A 50 -0.22 -13.37 -2.05
CA GLY A 50 0.17 -14.58 -1.31
C GLY A 50 -0.27 -15.88 -1.96
N CYS A 51 -0.55 -15.89 -3.27
CA CYS A 51 -0.89 -17.11 -4.03
C CYS A 51 0.36 -17.90 -4.45
#